data_AF-A0A3D3JS37-F1
#
_entry.id   AF-A0A3D3JS37-F1
#
_cell.length_a   1.000
_cell.length_b   1.000
_cell.length_c   1.000
_cell.angle_alpha   90.00
_cell.angle_beta   90.00
_cell.angle_gamma   90.00
#
_symmetry.space_group_name_H-M   'P 1'
#
loop_
_entity.id
_entity.type
_entity.pdbx_description
1 polymer ?
#
loop_
_entity_poly.entity_id
_entity_poly.type
_entity_poly.pdbx_seq_one_letter_code
_entity_poly.pdbx_strand_id
1 'polypeptide(L)' 'TAYITDLGMVGSRESILGRDIKDVVHRFRTGLPTRLRVVEDDIELHGAVIELDVATGKALSIESVSAV' A
#
# COMPACT_ATOMS: atom_id res chain seq x y z
N THR A 1 -6.96 5.36 -21.34
CA THR A 1 -7.34 4.94 -19.98
C THR A 1 -6.08 4.84 -19.16
N ALA A 2 -5.98 5.54 -18.03
CA ALA A 2 -4.85 5.39 -17.12
C ALA A 2 -4.86 3.98 -16.50
N TYR A 3 -3.68 3.42 -16.25
CA TYR A 3 -3.54 2.08 -15.69
C TYR A 3 -2.30 2.00 -14.80
N ILE A 4 -2.46 1.35 -13.65
CA ILE A 4 -1.39 0.98 -12.74
C ILE A 4 -1.76 -0.37 -12.12
N THR A 5 -0.78 -1.27 -11.96
CA THR A 5 -1.04 -2.64 -11.49
C THR A 5 -1.37 -2.69 -10.01
N ASP A 6 -0.64 -1.93 -9.19
CA ASP A 6 -0.86 -1.81 -7.75
C ASP A 6 -0.45 -0.38 -7.34
N LEU A 7 -1.22 0.25 -6.45
CA LEU A 7 -0.93 1.60 -5.95
C LEU A 7 0.07 1.59 -4.79
N GLY A 8 0.27 0.45 -4.14
CA GLY A 8 0.94 0.34 -2.85
C GLY A 8 -0.05 0.38 -1.68
N MET A 9 0.45 0.67 -0.48
CA MET A 9 -0.34 0.75 0.75
C MET A 9 -0.37 2.16 1.34
N VAL A 10 -1.35 2.41 2.21
CA VAL A 10 -1.29 3.52 3.16
C VAL A 10 -1.20 2.89 4.54
N GLY A 11 -0.02 2.91 5.14
CA GLY A 11 0.24 2.22 6.40
C GLY A 11 1.72 2.17 6.73
N SER A 12 2.06 1.45 7.82
CA SER A 12 3.44 1.40 8.31
C SER A 12 4.41 0.85 7.27
N ARG A 13 5.45 1.62 6.98
CA ARG A 13 6.56 1.26 6.08
C ARG A 13 7.36 0.08 6.64
N GLU A 14 7.62 0.07 7.94
CA GLU A 14 8.34 -1.00 8.63
C GLU A 14 7.38 -2.11 9.12
N SER A 15 6.78 -2.82 8.16
CA SER A 15 5.84 -3.91 8.45
C SER A 15 5.83 -5.00 7.37
N ILE A 16 5.13 -6.12 7.62
CA ILE A 16 4.78 -7.08 6.56
C ILE A 16 3.31 -6.89 6.21
N LEU A 17 3.05 -6.12 5.14
CA LEU A 17 1.70 -5.77 4.67
C LEU A 17 0.82 -5.19 5.80
N GLY A 18 1.37 -4.27 6.60
CA GLY A 18 0.70 -3.60 7.71
C GLY A 18 0.64 -4.42 9.00
N ARG A 19 1.30 -5.59 9.06
CA ARG A 19 1.34 -6.46 10.24
C ARG A 19 2.72 -6.47 10.89
N ASP A 20 2.71 -6.66 12.21
CA ASP A 20 3.92 -6.78 13.02
C ASP A 20 4.79 -7.92 12.46
N ILE A 21 6.07 -7.58 12.22
CA ILE A 21 7.03 -8.47 11.57
C ILE A 21 7.19 -9.77 12.37
N LYS A 22 7.23 -9.69 13.70
CA LYS A 22 7.47 -10.86 14.56
C LYS A 22 6.29 -11.82 14.53
N ASP A 23 5.07 -11.30 14.51
CA ASP A 23 3.85 -12.12 14.43
C ASP A 23 3.79 -12.90 13.11
N VAL A 24 4.06 -12.22 11.98
CA VAL A 24 4.03 -12.85 10.65
C VAL A 24 5.14 -13.89 10.52
N VAL A 25 6.37 -13.57 10.93
CA VAL A 25 7.50 -14.50 10.89
C VAL A 25 7.22 -15.72 11.78
N HIS A 26 6.68 -15.54 12.99
CA HIS A 26 6.31 -16.66 13.84
C HIS A 26 5.31 -17.59 13.15
N ARG A 27 4.21 -17.03 12.60
CA ARG A 27 3.19 -17.80 11.89
C ARG A 27 3.76 -18.62 10.73
N PHE A 28 4.61 -18.03 9.90
CA PHE A 28 5.20 -18.73 8.74
C PHE A 28 6.23 -19.79 9.15
N ARG A 29 6.98 -19.58 10.23
CA ARG A 29 7.96 -20.56 10.71
C ARG A 29 7.32 -21.75 11.41
N THR A 30 6.25 -21.54 12.17
CA THR A 30 5.66 -22.58 13.02
C THR A 30 4.41 -23.21 12.41
N GLY A 31 3.74 -22.52 11.48
CA GLY A 31 2.43 -22.91 10.97
C GLY A 31 1.30 -22.78 12.00
N LEU A 32 1.58 -22.27 13.20
CA LEU A 32 0.59 -22.16 14.28
C LEU A 32 -0.25 -20.88 14.14
N PRO A 33 -1.54 -20.92 14.57
CA PRO A 33 -2.36 -19.72 14.65
C PRO A 33 -1.69 -18.64 15.50
N THR A 34 -1.54 -17.45 14.94
CA THR A 34 -0.89 -16.30 15.58
C THR A 34 -1.71 -15.06 15.32
N ARG A 35 -1.92 -14.23 16.34
CA ARG A 35 -2.55 -12.92 16.16
C ARG A 35 -1.63 -12.03 15.33
N LEU A 36 -2.12 -11.48 14.22
CA LEU A 36 -1.36 -10.55 13.39
C LEU A 36 -1.69 -9.11 13.78
N ARG A 37 -0.91 -8.51 14.67
CA ARG A 37 -1.12 -7.14 15.14
C ARG A 37 -0.88 -6.13 14.01
N VAL A 38 -1.65 -5.04 14.00
CA VAL A 38 -1.45 -3.91 13.08
C VAL A 38 -0.33 -3.03 13.64
N VAL A 39 0.49 -2.49 12.74
CA VAL A 39 1.53 -1.51 13.05
C VAL A 39 0.99 -0.12 12.67
N GLU A 40 1.02 0.83 13.61
CA GLU A 40 0.36 2.15 13.49
C GLU A 40 1.36 3.33 13.47
N ASP A 41 2.66 3.03 13.49
CA ASP A 41 3.78 3.98 13.38
C ASP A 41 4.43 3.94 11.99
N ASP A 42 5.23 4.98 11.68
CA ASP A 42 5.98 5.13 10.42
C ASP A 42 5.11 4.95 9.17
N ILE A 43 3.98 5.66 9.13
CA ILE A 43 2.98 5.53 8.07
C ILE A 43 3.47 6.21 6.79
N GLU A 44 3.51 5.47 5.69
CA GLU A 44 3.74 5.99 4.34
C GLU A 44 2.44 5.89 3.53
N LEU A 45 2.17 6.91 2.73
CA LEU A 45 1.07 6.96 1.78
C LEU A 45 1.60 6.69 0.38
N HIS A 46 0.99 5.73 -0.30
CA HIS A 46 1.15 5.54 -1.73
C HIS A 46 -0.16 5.78 -2.49
N GLY A 47 -0.06 6.34 -3.70
CA GLY A 47 -1.21 6.64 -4.55
C GLY A 47 -0.82 7.04 -5.96
N ALA A 48 -1.78 7.58 -6.71
CA ALA A 48 -1.55 8.15 -8.03
C ALA A 48 -2.39 9.40 -8.26
N VAL A 49 -1.79 10.40 -8.91
CA VAL A 49 -2.46 11.60 -9.41
C VAL A 49 -2.74 11.39 -10.89
N ILE A 50 -4.01 11.53 -11.28
CA ILE A 50 -4.45 11.34 -12.66
C ILE A 50 -5.07 12.64 -13.16
N GLU A 51 -4.55 13.16 -14.26
CA GLU A 51 -5.13 14.29 -14.96
C GLU A 51 -6.12 13.78 -16.01
N LEU A 52 -7.29 14.40 -16.10
CA LEU A 52 -8.37 14.00 -17.00
C LEU A 52 -8.77 15.16 -17.90
N ASP A 53 -9.00 14.87 -19.18
CA ASP A 53 -9.77 15.74 -20.06
C ASP A 53 -11.25 15.54 -19.76
N VAL A 54 -11.87 16.55 -19.16
CA VAL A 54 -13.27 16.52 -18.74
C VAL A 54 -14.24 16.42 -19.92
N ALA A 55 -13.88 16.95 -21.09
CA ALA A 55 -14.75 16.93 -22.26
C ALA A 55 -14.82 15.54 -22.91
N THR A 56 -13.70 14.81 -22.93
CA THR A 56 -13.61 13.49 -23.57
C THR A 56 -13.63 12.31 -22.60
N GLY A 57 -13.45 12.57 -21.30
CA GLY A 57 -13.30 11.55 -20.25
C GLY A 57 -11.98 10.76 -20.34
N LYS A 58 -11.05 11.19 -21.20
CA LYS A 58 -9.76 10.51 -21.38
C LYS A 58 -8.76 10.99 -20.33
N ALA A 59 -7.98 10.05 -19.81
CA ALA A 59 -6.81 10.40 -19.02
C ALA A 59 -5.75 11.06 -19.88
N LEU A 60 -5.23 12.19 -19.41
CA LEU A 60 -4.14 12.96 -19.99
C LEU A 60 -2.79 12.49 -19.44
N SER A 61 -2.72 12.24 -18.14
CA SER A 61 -1.50 11.78 -17.45
C SER A 61 -1.84 10.91 -16.23
N ILE A 62 -0.85 10.13 -15.78
CA ILE A 62 -0.87 9.41 -14.50
C ILE A 62 0.53 9.51 -13.89
N GLU A 63 0.60 9.92 -12.62
CA GLU A 63 1.83 10.02 -11.84
C GLU A 63 1.68 9.28 -10.51
N SER A 64 2.62 8.40 -10.18
CA SER A 64 2.65 7.72 -8.87
C SER A 64 3.16 8.66 -7.79
N VAL A 65 2.55 8.61 -6.59
CA VAL A 65 2.94 9.42 -5.43
C VAL A 65 3.29 8.52 -4.26
N SER A 66 4.37 8.88 -3.55
CA SER A 66 4.74 8.33 -2.24
C SER A 66 5.08 9.48 -1.29
N ALA A 67 4.48 9.51 -0.11
CA ALA A 67 4.68 10.56 0.90
C ALA A 67 4.75 9.96 2.31
N VAL A 68 5.64 10.51 3.13
CA VAL A 68 5.81 10.19 4.55
C VAL A 68 5.15 11.28 5.39
#